data_AF-A0A2E6PYS7-F1
#
_entry.id   AF-A0A2E6PYS7-F1
#
_cell.length_a   1.000
_cell.length_b   1.000
_cell.length_c   1.000
_cell.angle_alpha   90.00
_cell.angle_beta   90.00
_cell.angle_gamma   90.00
#
_symmetry.space_group_name_H-M   'P 1'
#
loop_
_entity.id
_entity.type
_entity.pdbx_description
1 polymer ?
#
loop_
_entity_poly.entity_id
_entity_poly.type
_entity_poly.pdbx_seq_one_letter_code
_entity_poly.pdbx_strand_id
1 'polypeptide(L)'
;MVNVAKPIIGGFYDTLVGAFGSLPAWVLGHMIILLAGLGLVALAKNWLTITSGAKLGKQQAVEASIFIIATGIQVHLYSSSAGWPLFSSLLIASTFTASLGWCVKVLN
;
A
#
# COMPACT_ATOMS: atom_id res chain seq x y z
N MET A 1 -2.25 -25.28 -9.78
CA MET A 1 -3.04 -24.05 -10.06
C MET A 1 -2.07 -22.88 -10.09
N VAL A 2 -2.12 -22.01 -11.10
CA VAL A 2 -1.26 -20.81 -11.15
C VAL A 2 -1.63 -19.92 -9.97
N ASN A 3 -0.66 -19.55 -9.14
CA ASN A 3 -0.90 -18.78 -7.92
C ASN A 3 -0.22 -17.42 -8.03
N VAL A 4 -0.95 -16.45 -8.57
CA VAL A 4 -0.49 -15.06 -8.69
C VAL A 4 -0.65 -14.32 -7.35
N ALA A 5 -1.50 -14.84 -6.46
CA ALA A 5 -1.72 -14.28 -5.14
C ALA A 5 -0.47 -14.37 -4.26
N LYS A 6 0.20 -15.51 -4.19
CA LYS A 6 1.37 -15.70 -3.32
C LYS A 6 2.49 -14.66 -3.51
N PRO A 7 2.97 -14.33 -4.72
CA PRO A 7 3.99 -13.30 -4.87
C PRO A 7 3.49 -11.87 -4.62
N ILE A 8 2.19 -11.58 -4.75
CA ILE A 8 1.64 -10.23 -4.60
C ILE A 8 1.25 -9.93 -3.14
N ILE A 9 0.56 -10.86 -2.48
CA ILE A 9 0.06 -10.70 -1.10
C ILE A 9 0.92 -11.43 -0.07
N GLY A 10 1.92 -12.21 -0.51
CA GLY A 10 3.01 -12.71 0.34
C GLY A 10 2.55 -13.43 1.59
N GLY A 11 3.04 -13.00 2.76
CA GLY A 11 2.72 -13.60 4.05
C GLY A 11 1.23 -13.57 4.43
N PHE A 12 0.44 -12.64 3.87
CA PHE A 12 -1.01 -12.67 4.03
C PHE A 12 -1.63 -13.88 3.32
N TYR A 13 -1.11 -14.25 2.14
CA TYR A 13 -1.53 -15.46 1.45
C TYR A 13 -1.19 -16.72 2.26
N ASP A 14 0.00 -16.78 2.86
CA ASP A 14 0.38 -17.92 3.71
C ASP A 14 -0.51 -18.04 4.95
N THR A 15 -0.97 -16.91 5.50
CA THR A 15 -1.97 -16.87 6.58
C THR A 15 -3.31 -17.43 6.13
N LEU A 16 -3.78 -17.05 4.92
CA LEU A 16 -5.01 -17.61 4.34
C LEU A 16 -4.92 -19.12 4.14
N VAL A 17 -3.77 -19.61 3.64
CA VAL A 17 -3.51 -21.05 3.47
C VAL A 17 -3.53 -21.77 4.81
N GLY A 18 -2.91 -21.20 5.84
CA GLY A 18 -2.89 -21.77 7.19
C GLY A 18 -4.27 -21.83 7.84
N ALA A 19 -5.13 -20.82 7.61
CA ALA A 19 -6.46 -20.73 8.22
C ALA A 19 -7.54 -21.53 7.48
N PHE A 20 -7.54 -21.49 6.14
CA PHE A 20 -8.65 -22.02 5.33
C PHE A 20 -8.25 -23.17 4.40
N GLY A 21 -6.95 -23.49 4.30
CA GLY A 21 -6.44 -24.49 3.37
C GLY A 21 -6.16 -23.94 1.96
N SER A 22 -5.55 -24.77 1.12
CA SER A 22 -4.98 -24.34 -0.17
C SER A 22 -6.01 -23.86 -1.19
N LEU A 23 -7.15 -24.55 -1.32
CA LEU A 23 -8.19 -24.23 -2.31
C LEU A 23 -8.93 -22.93 -1.95
N PRO A 24 -9.43 -22.74 -0.71
CA PRO A 24 -10.10 -21.49 -0.35
C PRO A 24 -9.15 -20.29 -0.33
N ALA A 25 -7.90 -20.47 0.12
CA ALA A 25 -6.89 -19.43 0.08
C ALA A 25 -6.57 -18.98 -1.35
N TRP A 26 -6.53 -19.91 -2.30
CA TRP A 26 -6.33 -19.59 -3.70
C TRP A 26 -7.46 -18.69 -4.23
N VAL A 27 -8.72 -19.04 -3.99
CA VAL A 27 -9.87 -18.23 -4.44
C VAL A 27 -9.88 -16.85 -3.78
N LEU A 28 -9.72 -16.81 -2.45
CA LEU A 28 -9.73 -15.55 -1.69
C LEU A 28 -8.58 -14.63 -2.09
N GLY A 29 -7.37 -15.19 -2.28
CA GLY A 29 -6.21 -14.42 -2.71
C GLY A 29 -6.42 -13.73 -4.06
N HIS A 30 -6.96 -14.45 -5.05
CA HIS A 30 -7.23 -13.87 -6.37
C HIS A 30 -8.39 -12.87 -6.34
N MET A 31 -9.43 -13.12 -5.54
CA MET A 31 -10.52 -12.16 -5.34
C MET A 31 -10.02 -10.84 -4.74
N ILE A 32 -9.14 -10.89 -3.74
CA ILE A 32 -8.54 -9.69 -3.14
C ILE A 32 -7.77 -8.88 -4.18
N ILE A 33 -6.97 -9.54 -5.02
CA ILE A 33 -6.21 -8.87 -6.08
C ILE A 33 -7.14 -8.23 -7.11
N LEU A 34 -8.17 -8.95 -7.54
CA LEU A 34 -9.15 -8.43 -8.48
C LEU A 34 -9.86 -7.20 -7.92
N LEU A 35 -10.33 -7.27 -6.67
CA LEU A 35 -11.01 -6.14 -6.01
C LEU A 35 -10.08 -4.95 -5.82
N ALA A 36 -8.84 -5.18 -5.41
CA ALA A 36 -7.84 -4.12 -5.28
C ALA A 36 -7.54 -3.46 -6.64
N GLY A 37 -7.36 -4.26 -7.69
CA GLY A 37 -7.14 -3.76 -9.05
C GLY A 37 -8.32 -2.95 -9.58
N LEU A 38 -9.56 -3.44 -9.40
CA LEU A 38 -10.77 -2.70 -9.75
C LEU A 38 -10.89 -1.40 -8.96
N GLY A 39 -10.55 -1.42 -7.67
CA GLY A 39 -10.50 -0.22 -6.82
C GLY A 39 -9.51 0.82 -7.34
N LEU A 40 -8.31 0.40 -7.73
CA LEU A 40 -7.30 1.29 -8.32
C LEU A 40 -7.76 1.87 -9.66
N VAL A 41 -8.40 1.07 -10.52
CA VAL A 41 -8.97 1.55 -11.79
C VAL A 41 -10.11 2.55 -11.54
N ALA A 42 -10.99 2.26 -10.59
CA ALA A 42 -12.07 3.17 -10.21
C ALA A 42 -11.52 4.48 -9.63
N LEU A 43 -10.48 4.42 -8.79
CA LEU A 43 -9.77 5.57 -8.26
C LEU A 43 -9.15 6.40 -9.38
N ALA A 44 -8.45 5.76 -10.33
CA ALA A 44 -7.81 6.45 -11.45
C ALA A 44 -8.83 7.14 -12.36
N LYS A 45 -9.95 6.46 -12.67
CA LYS A 45 -11.04 7.04 -13.49
C LYS A 45 -11.69 8.24 -12.82
N ASN A 46 -11.89 8.19 -11.51
CA ASN A 46 -12.55 9.24 -10.74
C ASN A 46 -11.59 10.23 -10.08
N TRP A 47 -10.30 10.18 -10.41
CA TRP A 47 -9.27 10.96 -9.73
C TRP A 47 -9.56 12.46 -9.75
N LEU A 48 -10.05 12.98 -10.88
CA LEU A 48 -10.40 14.39 -11.02
C LEU A 48 -11.57 14.80 -10.11
N THR A 49 -12.58 13.94 -10.00
CA THR A 49 -13.76 14.15 -9.13
C THR A 49 -13.38 14.03 -7.65
N ILE A 50 -12.50 13.08 -7.30
CA ILE A 50 -12.04 12.87 -5.93
C ILE A 50 -11.15 14.04 -5.48
N THR A 51 -10.20 14.47 -6.31
CA THR A 51 -9.30 15.59 -5.99
C THR A 51 -10.03 16.92 -5.91
N SER A 52 -11.00 17.17 -6.81
CA SER A 52 -11.85 18.37 -6.75
C SER A 52 -12.77 18.37 -5.53
N GLY A 53 -13.41 17.23 -5.20
CA GLY A 53 -14.24 17.08 -4.01
C GLY A 53 -13.45 17.21 -2.70
N ALA A 54 -12.22 16.68 -2.67
CA ALA A 54 -11.31 16.78 -1.52
C ALA A 54 -10.61 18.16 -1.41
N LYS A 55 -10.88 19.09 -2.35
CA LYS A 55 -10.16 20.37 -2.50
C LYS A 55 -8.63 20.22 -2.50
N LEU A 56 -8.15 19.07 -2.97
CA LEU A 56 -6.72 18.79 -3.07
C LEU A 56 -6.17 19.52 -4.28
N GLY A 57 -5.32 20.52 -4.03
CA GLY A 57 -4.56 21.15 -5.10
C GLY A 57 -3.67 20.14 -5.82
N LYS A 58 -3.36 20.38 -7.10
CA LYS A 58 -2.48 19.50 -7.90
C LYS A 58 -1.15 19.19 -7.19
N GLN A 59 -0.58 20.18 -6.51
CA GLN A 59 0.63 20.04 -5.71
C GLN A 59 0.43 19.13 -4.49
N GLN A 60 -0.66 19.31 -3.73
CA GLN A 60 -0.96 18.47 -2.56
C GLN A 60 -1.20 17.01 -2.95
N ALA A 61 -1.84 16.76 -4.09
CA ALA A 61 -2.06 15.42 -4.61
C ALA A 61 -0.74 14.72 -5.00
N VAL A 62 0.21 15.46 -5.58
CA VAL A 62 1.56 14.96 -5.88
C VAL A 62 2.34 14.70 -4.60
N GLU A 63 2.31 15.62 -3.63
CA GLU A 63 2.95 15.44 -2.32
C GLU A 63 2.43 14.19 -1.59
N ALA A 64 1.11 13.98 -1.57
CA ALA A 64 0.49 12.80 -0.99
C ALA A 64 0.93 11.50 -1.71
N SER A 65 1.03 11.55 -3.04
CA SER A 65 1.49 10.40 -3.83
C SER A 65 2.95 10.05 -3.51
N ILE A 66 3.83 11.06 -3.45
CA ILE A 66 5.24 10.89 -3.06
C ILE A 66 5.33 10.31 -1.64
N PHE A 67 4.53 10.82 -0.70
CA PHE A 67 4.47 10.32 0.66
C PHE A 67 4.11 8.83 0.72
N ILE A 68 3.08 8.41 -0.01
CA ILE A 68 2.64 7.02 -0.07
C ILE A 68 3.74 6.13 -0.67
N ILE A 69 4.36 6.56 -1.77
CA ILE A 69 5.43 5.79 -2.43
C ILE A 69 6.64 5.65 -1.50
N ALA A 70 7.12 6.75 -0.92
CA ALA A 70 8.27 6.75 -0.02
C ALA A 70 8.03 5.89 1.22
N THR A 71 6.83 6.00 1.83
CA THR A 71 6.43 5.17 2.96
C THR A 71 6.35 3.70 2.56
N GLY A 72 5.76 3.39 1.41
CA GLY A 72 5.64 2.02 0.90
C GLY A 72 7.00 1.34 0.70
N ILE A 73 7.98 2.06 0.13
CA ILE A 73 9.35 1.56 -0.03
C ILE A 73 9.99 1.27 1.33
N GLN A 74 9.89 2.19 2.29
CA GLN A 74 10.43 2.00 3.64
C GLN A 74 9.78 0.82 4.36
N VAL A 75 8.46 0.68 4.28
CA VAL A 75 7.72 -0.45 4.85
C VAL A 75 8.20 -1.77 4.26
N HIS A 76 8.40 -1.83 2.94
CA HIS A 76 8.92 -3.01 2.28
C HIS A 76 10.32 -3.38 2.78
N LEU A 77 11.22 -2.39 2.92
CA LEU A 77 12.58 -2.61 3.45
C LEU A 77 12.55 -3.09 4.91
N TYR A 78 11.76 -2.45 5.77
CA TYR A 78 11.68 -2.83 7.18
C TYR A 78 11.05 -4.20 7.40
N SER A 79 9.99 -4.52 6.66
CA SER A 79 9.33 -5.83 6.78
C SER A 79 10.14 -6.95 6.15
N SER A 80 10.76 -6.72 4.98
CA SER A 80 11.45 -7.78 4.23
C SER A 80 12.89 -7.99 4.67
N SER A 81 13.63 -6.92 4.95
CA SER A 81 15.06 -7.01 5.32
C SER A 81 15.27 -7.09 6.83
N ALA A 82 14.51 -6.32 7.62
CA ALA A 82 14.65 -6.31 9.08
C ALA A 82 13.71 -7.29 9.79
N GLY A 83 12.75 -7.91 9.07
CA GLY A 83 11.80 -8.88 9.62
C GLY A 83 10.82 -8.27 10.63
N TRP A 84 10.62 -6.96 10.59
CA TRP A 84 9.77 -6.27 11.57
C TRP A 84 8.29 -6.54 11.30
N PRO A 85 7.45 -6.55 12.36
CA PRO A 85 5.99 -6.62 12.19
C PRO A 85 5.48 -5.47 11.32
N LEU A 86 4.56 -5.78 10.39
CA LEU A 86 4.04 -4.81 9.42
C LEU A 86 3.57 -3.51 10.06
N PHE A 87 2.86 -3.60 11.19
CA PHE A 87 2.36 -2.43 11.91
C PHE A 87 3.49 -1.53 12.41
N SER A 88 4.54 -2.10 12.99
CA SER A 88 5.70 -1.35 13.45
C SER A 88 6.47 -0.71 12.29
N SER A 89 6.65 -1.45 11.20
CA SER A 89 7.25 -0.93 9.96
C SER A 89 6.47 0.25 9.40
N LEU A 90 5.14 0.16 9.36
CA LEU A 90 4.25 1.20 8.87
C LEU A 90 4.32 2.47 9.73
N LEU A 91 4.29 2.32 11.06
CA LEU A 91 4.31 3.44 11.99
C LEU A 91 5.63 4.22 11.91
N ILE A 92 6.75 3.51 11.87
CA ILE A 92 8.07 4.13 11.78
C ILE A 92 8.27 4.78 10.41
N ALA A 93 7.94 4.08 9.32
CA ALA A 93 8.08 4.60 7.97
C ALA A 93 7.23 5.86 7.74
N SER A 94 5.98 5.86 8.21
CA SER A 94 5.09 7.02 8.05
C SER A 94 5.57 8.21 8.88
N THR A 95 6.01 7.99 10.12
CA THR A 95 6.54 9.05 11.00
C THR A 95 7.83 9.65 10.42
N PHE A 96 8.74 8.79 9.94
CA PHE A 96 9.99 9.24 9.32
C PHE A 96 9.74 10.02 8.03
N THR A 97 8.85 9.53 7.16
CA THR A 97 8.47 10.21 5.93
C THR A 97 7.77 11.55 6.22
N ALA A 98 6.95 11.62 7.27
CA ALA A 98 6.32 12.87 7.71
C ALA A 98 7.34 13.87 8.23
N SER A 99 8.32 13.42 9.02
CA SER A 99 9.42 14.25 9.50
C SER A 99 10.27 14.78 8.34
N LEU A 100 10.60 13.94 7.36
CA LEU A 100 11.31 14.37 6.14
C LEU A 100 10.51 15.38 5.34
N GLY A 101 9.20 15.12 5.15
CA GLY A 101 8.30 16.05 4.48
C GLY A 101 8.23 17.41 5.18
N TRP A 102 8.25 17.42 6.52
CA TRP A 102 8.35 18.64 7.32
C TRP A 102 9.67 19.37 7.07
N CYS A 103 10.81 18.67 7.13
CA CYS A 103 12.12 19.27 6.85
C CYS A 103 12.16 19.92 5.46
N VAL A 104 11.68 19.24 4.43
CA VAL A 104 11.65 19.79 3.06
C VAL A 104 10.80 21.07 2.98
N LYS A 105 9.66 21.12 3.68
CA LYS A 105 8.78 22.29 3.71
C LYS A 105 9.32 23.47 4.51
N VAL A 106 10.17 23.22 5.51
CA VAL A 106 10.78 24.28 6.33
C VAL A 106 12.04 24.84 5.67
N LEU A 107 12.80 24.01 4.95
CA LEU A 107 14.05 24.41 4.29
C LEU A 107 13.85 25.10 2.93
N ASN A 108 12.63 25.11 2.39
CA ASN A 108 12.29 25.68 1.08
C ASN A 108 11.28 26.81 1.23
#